data_AF-A0A7R7AZE1-F1
#
_entry.id   AF-A0A7R7AZE1-F1
#
_cell.length_a   1.000
_cell.length_b   1.000
_cell.length_c   1.000
_cell.angle_alpha   90.00
_cell.angle_beta   90.00
_cell.angle_gamma   90.00
#
_symmetry.space_group_name_H-M   'P 1'
#
loop_
_entity.id
_entity.type
_entity.pdbx_description
1 polymer ?
#
loop_
_entity_poly.entity_id
_entity_poly.type
_entity_poly.pdbx_seq_one_letter_code
_entity_poly.pdbx_strand_id
1 'polypeptide(L)'
;MGNNMKFVKVAAPLALFCALSVSPAFAVCNISDAKLEEAVLKSPELRKPENRYLVHDLRTLRDAAFVLWTYGLHDDCERVLANIRQLIAAPSMAKLAGNDEDLADEQLAAGEPKQHEGGGIQGNRDAPDARPLINLDDLGPGLRVDEIVGSEVRSSDDKIVGEVRNVVIGTKDRWDYAVVASGGFFIAGKDSIVVPLRYLQVNEERTSFYLRISSADVKAVPLMPDQKYLWLADEAWRAKNDAIFQKLIPDPVRSGTPSVPHANTDSK
;
A
#
# COMPACT_ATOMS: atom_id res chain seq x y z
N MET A 1 59.80 -24.06 -84.90
CA MET A 1 58.91 -24.67 -83.89
C MET A 1 58.86 -23.74 -82.69
N GLY A 2 57.77 -23.08 -82.28
CA GLY A 2 56.35 -23.40 -82.37
C GLY A 2 55.86 -23.92 -81.01
N ASN A 3 55.23 -23.05 -80.20
CA ASN A 3 54.33 -23.27 -79.04
C ASN A 3 54.78 -22.57 -77.74
N ASN A 4 53.89 -22.06 -76.87
CA ASN A 4 52.50 -21.63 -77.00
C ASN A 4 52.22 -20.79 -75.74
N MET A 5 51.61 -19.62 -75.93
CA MET A 5 51.10 -18.78 -74.86
C MET A 5 49.90 -19.47 -74.20
N LYS A 6 49.89 -19.62 -72.87
CA LYS A 6 48.67 -19.92 -72.11
C LYS A 6 48.57 -19.00 -70.89
N PHE A 7 47.68 -18.03 -71.03
CA PHE A 7 47.13 -17.20 -69.97
C PHE A 7 46.48 -18.07 -68.89
N VAL A 8 46.97 -17.95 -67.65
CA VAL A 8 46.27 -18.48 -66.47
C VAL A 8 45.40 -17.35 -65.92
N LYS A 9 44.08 -17.49 -66.12
CA LYS A 9 43.05 -16.68 -65.46
C LYS A 9 43.00 -17.10 -63.99
N VAL A 10 43.50 -16.26 -63.08
CA VAL A 10 43.24 -16.41 -61.65
C VAL A 10 41.92 -15.72 -61.36
N ALA A 11 40.85 -16.51 -61.27
CA ALA A 11 39.55 -16.07 -60.78
C ALA A 11 39.64 -15.91 -59.25
N ALA A 12 39.47 -14.68 -58.76
CA ALA A 12 39.28 -14.41 -57.34
C ALA A 12 37.88 -14.86 -56.90
N PRO A 13 37.72 -15.59 -55.78
CA PRO A 13 36.41 -15.80 -55.20
C PRO A 13 36.03 -14.55 -54.40
N LEU A 14 35.04 -13.81 -54.89
CA LEU A 14 34.36 -12.78 -54.11
C LEU A 14 33.49 -13.49 -53.07
N ALA A 15 34.04 -13.73 -51.88
CA ALA A 15 33.29 -14.26 -50.75
C ALA A 15 32.29 -13.19 -50.28
N LEU A 16 31.05 -13.31 -50.75
CA LEU A 16 29.91 -12.54 -50.28
C LEU A 16 29.61 -12.95 -48.84
N PHE A 17 30.18 -12.23 -47.87
CA PHE A 17 29.77 -12.28 -46.47
C PHE A 17 28.34 -11.71 -46.39
N CYS A 18 27.33 -12.57 -46.48
CA CYS A 18 26.00 -12.26 -45.98
C CYS A 18 26.11 -12.12 -44.46
N ALA A 19 26.33 -10.91 -43.97
CA ALA A 19 26.05 -10.55 -42.60
C ALA A 19 24.54 -10.74 -42.39
N LEU A 20 24.15 -11.91 -41.88
CA LEU A 20 22.86 -12.09 -41.23
C LEU A 20 22.90 -11.19 -39.99
N SER A 21 22.43 -9.95 -40.14
CA SER A 21 22.01 -9.15 -39.00
C SER A 21 20.84 -9.90 -38.36
N VAL A 22 21.14 -10.72 -37.37
CA VAL A 22 20.14 -11.16 -36.39
C VAL A 22 19.77 -9.89 -35.64
N SER A 23 18.77 -9.16 -36.14
CA SER A 23 18.12 -8.15 -35.32
C SER A 23 17.65 -8.88 -34.06
N PRO A 24 17.95 -8.40 -32.85
CA PRO A 24 17.30 -8.93 -31.68
C PRO A 24 15.81 -8.71 -31.94
N ALA A 25 15.05 -9.81 -31.97
CA ALA A 25 13.60 -9.70 -31.88
C ALA A 25 13.37 -8.86 -30.62
N PHE A 26 12.83 -7.65 -30.77
CA PHE A 26 12.33 -6.89 -29.64
C PHE A 26 11.32 -7.81 -28.96
N ALA A 27 11.73 -8.44 -27.86
CA ALA A 27 10.84 -9.18 -27.01
C ALA A 27 9.89 -8.13 -26.45
N VAL A 28 8.78 -7.94 -27.13
CA VAL A 28 7.67 -7.14 -26.62
C VAL A 28 7.32 -7.82 -25.31
N CYS A 29 7.48 -7.11 -24.19
CA CYS A 29 7.12 -7.65 -22.90
C CYS A 29 5.65 -8.01 -22.93
N ASN A 30 5.35 -9.29 -23.13
CA ASN A 30 3.99 -9.75 -23.22
C ASN A 30 3.58 -10.09 -21.80
N ILE A 31 2.86 -9.16 -21.18
CA ILE A 31 2.47 -9.25 -19.77
C ILE A 31 1.55 -10.46 -19.53
N SER A 32 0.91 -10.98 -20.58
CA SER A 32 0.18 -12.26 -20.55
C SER A 32 1.09 -13.51 -20.47
N ASP A 33 2.36 -13.42 -20.87
CA ASP A 33 3.34 -14.52 -20.84
C ASP A 33 3.89 -14.81 -19.44
N ALA A 34 3.54 -14.00 -18.45
CA ALA A 34 3.74 -14.36 -17.05
C ALA A 34 2.89 -15.58 -16.66
N LYS A 35 1.79 -15.85 -17.41
CA LYS A 35 0.81 -16.92 -17.15
C LYS A 35 0.31 -16.97 -15.70
N LEU A 36 0.37 -15.83 -15.00
CA LEU A 36 0.05 -15.77 -13.57
C LEU A 36 -1.40 -16.18 -13.31
N GLU A 37 -2.36 -15.59 -14.02
CA GLU A 37 -3.78 -15.92 -13.82
C GLU A 37 -4.11 -17.36 -14.25
N GLU A 38 -3.45 -17.87 -15.30
CA GLU A 38 -3.58 -19.28 -15.70
C GLU A 38 -3.01 -20.22 -14.62
N ALA A 39 -1.86 -19.87 -14.03
CA ALA A 39 -1.25 -20.62 -12.94
C ALA A 39 -2.10 -20.60 -11.67
N VAL A 40 -2.68 -19.45 -11.31
CA VAL A 40 -3.62 -19.33 -10.18
C VAL A 40 -4.87 -20.18 -10.42
N LEU A 41 -5.42 -20.18 -11.64
CA LEU A 41 -6.57 -21.02 -11.98
C LEU A 41 -6.24 -22.52 -11.90
N LYS A 42 -5.07 -22.94 -12.41
CA LYS A 42 -4.67 -24.35 -12.48
C LYS A 42 -4.12 -24.91 -11.17
N SER A 43 -3.55 -24.08 -10.30
CA SER A 43 -2.93 -24.50 -9.04
C SER A 43 -3.91 -24.43 -7.86
N PRO A 44 -4.33 -25.56 -7.27
CA PRO A 44 -5.11 -25.54 -6.02
C PRO A 44 -4.35 -24.93 -4.85
N GLU A 45 -3.02 -25.07 -4.82
CA GLU A 45 -2.16 -24.52 -3.78
C GLU A 45 -2.20 -22.99 -3.76
N LEU A 46 -2.09 -22.33 -4.93
CA LEU A 46 -2.18 -20.87 -5.02
C LEU A 46 -3.57 -20.33 -4.64
N ARG A 47 -4.63 -21.16 -4.76
CA ARG A 47 -6.00 -20.79 -4.40
C ARG A 47 -6.32 -20.96 -2.92
N LYS A 48 -5.43 -21.55 -2.13
CA LYS A 48 -5.63 -21.68 -0.68
C LYS A 48 -5.68 -20.30 -0.01
N PRO A 49 -6.57 -20.09 0.98
CA PRO A 49 -6.65 -18.82 1.71
C PRO A 49 -5.31 -18.34 2.26
N GLU A 50 -4.48 -19.26 2.75
CA GLU A 50 -3.15 -18.97 3.31
C GLU A 50 -2.17 -18.36 2.28
N ASN A 51 -2.36 -18.64 0.99
CA ASN A 51 -1.53 -18.14 -0.10
C ASN A 51 -2.13 -16.91 -0.80
N ARG A 52 -3.21 -16.32 -0.24
CA ARG A 52 -3.85 -15.13 -0.81
C ARG A 52 -2.87 -13.96 -0.93
N TYR A 53 -2.02 -13.76 0.08
CA TYR A 53 -1.00 -12.71 0.06
C TYR A 53 0.04 -12.95 -1.04
N LEU A 54 0.55 -14.18 -1.18
CA LEU A 54 1.44 -14.53 -2.29
C LEU A 54 0.81 -14.22 -3.66
N VAL A 55 -0.45 -14.60 -3.88
CA VAL A 55 -1.13 -14.31 -5.16
C VAL A 55 -1.32 -12.81 -5.37
N HIS A 56 -1.60 -12.06 -4.30
CA HIS A 56 -1.65 -10.61 -4.36
C HIS A 56 -0.28 -10.02 -4.74
N ASP A 57 0.81 -10.42 -4.08
CA ASP A 57 2.16 -9.93 -4.36
C ASP A 57 2.60 -10.23 -5.80
N LEU A 58 2.28 -11.42 -6.31
CA LEU A 58 2.55 -11.78 -7.71
C LEU A 58 1.79 -10.88 -8.69
N ARG A 59 0.57 -10.46 -8.36
CA ARG A 59 -0.20 -9.51 -9.17
C ARG A 59 0.39 -8.11 -9.09
N THR A 60 0.82 -7.66 -7.91
CA THR A 60 1.54 -6.39 -7.73
C THR A 60 2.82 -6.36 -8.57
N LEU A 61 3.61 -7.44 -8.58
CA LEU A 61 4.80 -7.56 -9.44
C LEU A 61 4.44 -7.52 -10.93
N ARG A 62 3.34 -8.15 -11.35
CA ARG A 62 2.86 -8.08 -12.73
C ARG A 62 2.47 -6.64 -13.10
N ASP A 63 1.79 -5.94 -12.21
CA ASP A 63 1.35 -4.56 -12.44
C ASP A 63 2.57 -3.62 -12.48
N ALA A 64 3.60 -3.86 -11.66
CA ALA A 64 4.89 -3.17 -11.76
C ALA A 64 5.60 -3.44 -13.08
N ALA A 65 5.59 -4.69 -13.58
CA ALA A 65 6.12 -5.02 -14.91
C ALA A 65 5.35 -4.26 -16.01
N PHE A 66 4.02 -4.12 -15.89
CA PHE A 66 3.23 -3.29 -16.80
C PHE A 66 3.70 -1.84 -16.78
N VAL A 67 3.91 -1.24 -15.61
CA VAL A 67 4.45 0.13 -15.49
C VAL A 67 5.83 0.24 -16.15
N LEU A 68 6.76 -0.69 -15.90
CA LEU A 68 8.07 -0.66 -16.55
C LEU A 68 7.95 -0.70 -18.09
N TRP A 69 7.05 -1.54 -18.59
CA TRP A 69 6.78 -1.62 -20.02
C TRP A 69 6.21 -0.32 -20.60
N THR A 70 5.24 0.32 -19.93
CA THR A 70 4.65 1.58 -20.42
C THR A 70 5.66 2.72 -20.47
N TYR A 71 6.69 2.70 -19.63
CA TYR A 71 7.80 3.65 -19.64
C TYR A 71 8.95 3.25 -20.58
N GLY A 72 8.81 2.17 -21.36
CA GLY A 72 9.82 1.72 -22.32
C GLY A 72 10.97 0.89 -21.73
N LEU A 73 10.91 0.56 -20.44
CA LEU A 73 11.90 -0.25 -19.72
C LEU A 73 11.62 -1.75 -19.94
N HIS A 74 11.71 -2.19 -21.19
CA HIS A 74 11.31 -3.54 -21.61
C HIS A 74 12.17 -4.65 -20.99
N ASP A 75 13.48 -4.44 -20.87
CA ASP A 75 14.39 -5.41 -20.25
C ASP A 75 14.06 -5.63 -18.76
N ASP A 76 13.69 -4.58 -18.04
CA ASP A 76 13.30 -4.66 -16.63
C ASP A 76 11.92 -5.31 -16.47
N CYS A 77 10.98 -5.03 -17.38
CA CYS A 77 9.71 -5.75 -17.43
C CYS A 77 9.94 -7.26 -17.53
N GLU A 78 10.79 -7.72 -18.47
CA GLU A 78 11.09 -9.15 -18.64
C GLU A 78 11.77 -9.76 -17.41
N ARG A 79 12.67 -9.02 -16.75
CA ARG A 79 13.27 -9.45 -15.48
C ARG A 79 12.22 -9.66 -14.40
N VAL A 80 11.28 -8.73 -14.24
CA VAL A 80 10.19 -8.87 -13.26
C VAL A 80 9.29 -10.06 -13.62
N LEU A 81 8.93 -10.25 -14.90
CA LEU A 81 8.15 -11.42 -15.32
C LEU A 81 8.89 -12.75 -15.08
N ALA A 82 10.20 -12.80 -15.26
CA ALA A 82 11.00 -13.97 -14.93
C ALA A 82 10.97 -14.29 -13.42
N ASN A 83 11.10 -13.28 -12.56
CA ASN A 83 10.97 -13.43 -11.10
C ASN A 83 9.58 -13.97 -10.72
N ILE A 84 8.50 -13.45 -11.33
CA ILE A 84 7.14 -13.96 -11.11
C ILE A 84 7.05 -15.45 -11.45
N ARG A 85 7.58 -15.88 -12.61
CA ARG A 85 7.58 -17.29 -13.01
C ARG A 85 8.35 -18.17 -12.02
N GLN A 86 9.48 -17.69 -11.49
CA GLN A 86 10.24 -18.40 -10.46
C GLN A 86 9.46 -18.53 -9.15
N LEU A 87 8.81 -17.45 -8.69
CA LEU A 87 8.00 -17.47 -7.47
C LEU A 87 6.77 -18.37 -7.59
N ILE A 88 6.14 -18.42 -8.77
CA ILE A 88 5.06 -19.39 -9.07
C ILE A 88 5.58 -20.84 -8.96
N ALA A 89 6.79 -21.10 -9.48
CA ALA A 89 7.39 -22.44 -9.48
C ALA A 89 7.87 -22.88 -8.07
N ALA A 90 8.24 -21.93 -7.20
CA ALA A 90 8.70 -22.20 -5.84
C ALA A 90 8.07 -21.25 -4.78
N PRO A 91 6.79 -21.44 -4.43
CA PRO A 91 6.04 -20.56 -3.51
C PRO A 91 6.68 -20.37 -2.13
N SER A 92 7.45 -21.35 -1.65
CA SER A 92 8.13 -21.30 -0.35
C SER A 92 9.18 -20.18 -0.26
N MET A 93 9.69 -19.68 -1.39
CA MET A 93 10.68 -18.60 -1.44
C MET A 93 10.09 -17.24 -1.05
N ALA A 94 8.78 -17.01 -1.26
CA ALA A 94 8.12 -15.74 -0.92
C ALA A 94 8.00 -15.50 0.59
N LYS A 95 8.20 -16.53 1.41
CA LYS A 95 8.08 -16.47 2.88
C LYS A 95 9.35 -15.98 3.59
N LEU A 96 10.43 -15.72 2.83
CA LEU A 96 11.78 -15.51 3.38
C LEU A 96 12.19 -14.03 3.53
N ALA A 97 11.39 -13.06 3.10
CA ALA A 97 11.74 -11.64 3.17
C ALA A 97 11.12 -10.97 4.41
N GLY A 98 11.82 -11.05 5.54
CA GLY A 98 11.74 -10.03 6.60
C GLY A 98 13.00 -9.21 6.47
N ASN A 99 12.89 -7.93 6.12
CA ASN A 99 14.02 -7.13 5.64
C ASN A 99 14.44 -6.12 6.71
N ASP A 100 15.70 -6.20 7.13
CA ASP A 100 16.39 -5.28 8.04
C ASP A 100 16.81 -3.96 7.34
N GLU A 101 15.90 -3.29 6.64
CA GLU A 101 16.14 -2.00 5.96
C GLU A 101 15.60 -0.80 6.77
N ASP A 102 15.12 -1.04 8.00
CA ASP A 102 14.30 -0.11 8.78
C ASP A 102 15.08 1.10 9.37
N LEU A 103 16.41 1.01 9.47
CA LEU A 103 17.21 2.01 10.22
C LEU A 103 17.60 3.25 9.40
N ALA A 104 17.68 3.13 8.06
CA ALA A 104 18.14 4.23 7.21
C ALA A 104 17.07 5.33 7.04
N ASP A 105 15.79 4.95 7.09
CA ASP A 105 14.66 5.86 6.85
C ASP A 105 14.12 6.51 8.13
N GLU A 106 14.31 5.90 9.30
CA GLU A 106 14.06 6.53 10.60
C GLU A 106 14.84 7.84 10.77
N GLN A 107 16.04 7.93 10.19
CA GLN A 107 16.87 9.14 10.22
C GLN A 107 16.38 10.24 9.29
N LEU A 108 15.66 9.90 8.21
CA LEU A 108 15.01 10.88 7.33
C LEU A 108 13.69 11.39 7.91
N ALA A 109 12.92 10.51 8.58
CA ALA A 109 11.69 10.88 9.29
C ALA A 109 11.94 11.61 10.62
N ALA A 110 13.11 11.42 11.23
CA ALA A 110 13.56 12.15 12.42
C ALA A 110 14.12 13.56 12.12
N GLY A 111 14.11 13.99 10.86
CA GLY A 111 14.40 15.38 10.51
C GLY A 111 13.39 16.32 11.19
N GLU A 112 13.87 17.28 11.98
CA GLU A 112 13.00 18.23 12.67
C GLU A 112 12.14 18.99 11.65
N PRO A 113 10.81 19.05 11.84
CA PRO A 113 9.97 19.91 11.01
C PRO A 113 10.37 21.37 11.23
N LYS A 114 10.31 22.18 10.18
CA LYS A 114 10.46 23.64 10.30
C LYS A 114 9.43 24.14 11.31
N GLN A 115 9.89 24.65 12.46
CA GLN A 115 9.02 25.27 13.45
C GLN A 115 8.31 26.46 12.82
N HIS A 116 6.98 26.37 12.70
CA HIS A 116 6.12 27.53 12.52
C HIS A 116 5.49 27.90 13.87
N GLU A 117 5.76 29.13 14.32
CA GLU A 117 5.07 29.76 15.44
C GLU A 117 3.58 29.92 15.09
N GLY A 118 2.73 29.02 15.58
CA GLY A 118 1.30 29.09 15.27
C GLY A 118 0.50 27.96 15.88
N GLY A 119 0.47 27.88 17.21
CA GLY A 119 -0.38 26.97 17.96
C GLY A 119 -1.84 27.08 17.55
N GLY A 120 -2.29 26.12 16.76
CA GLY A 120 -3.68 25.87 16.38
C GLY A 120 -3.80 24.42 15.93
N ILE A 121 -5.00 23.90 15.80
CA ILE A 121 -5.31 22.51 15.39
C ILE A 121 -6.05 22.60 14.05
N GLN A 122 -5.42 22.22 12.95
CA GLN A 122 -6.00 22.13 11.60
C GLN A 122 -4.96 21.49 10.66
N GLY A 123 -5.34 20.44 9.94
CA GLY A 123 -4.44 19.75 9.01
C GLY A 123 -4.04 20.58 7.80
N ASN A 124 -2.97 20.16 7.13
CA ASN A 124 -2.33 20.74 5.95
C ASN A 124 -2.29 22.29 5.93
N ARG A 125 -1.96 22.92 7.05
CA ARG A 125 -2.24 24.35 7.29
C ARG A 125 -1.36 25.34 6.53
N ASP A 126 -0.38 24.84 5.78
CA ASP A 126 0.64 25.66 5.12
C ASP A 126 0.22 26.13 3.73
N ALA A 127 -0.85 25.56 3.15
CA ALA A 127 -1.43 26.07 1.92
C ALA A 127 -2.30 27.31 2.23
N PRO A 128 -2.11 28.46 1.55
CA PRO A 128 -2.87 29.69 1.79
C PRO A 128 -4.39 29.56 1.69
N ASP A 129 -4.87 28.47 1.09
CA ASP A 129 -6.26 28.13 0.80
C ASP A 129 -6.71 26.80 1.43
N ALA A 130 -5.96 26.27 2.41
CA ALA A 130 -6.28 25.02 3.09
C ALA A 130 -7.69 25.06 3.73
N ARG A 131 -8.56 24.14 3.31
CA ARG A 131 -9.91 24.00 3.86
C ARG A 131 -9.90 23.19 5.17
N PRO A 132 -10.92 23.36 6.04
CA PRO A 132 -11.01 22.56 7.26
C PRO A 132 -11.04 21.06 6.98
N LEU A 133 -10.42 20.28 7.87
CA LEU A 133 -10.52 18.83 7.85
C LEU A 133 -11.98 18.37 8.05
N ILE A 134 -12.36 17.32 7.33
CA ILE A 134 -13.70 16.75 7.31
C ILE A 134 -13.67 15.44 8.10
N ASN A 135 -14.64 15.21 9.00
CA ASN A 135 -14.75 13.89 9.64
C ASN A 135 -15.20 12.86 8.60
N LEU A 136 -14.71 11.62 8.72
CA LEU A 136 -15.09 10.57 7.77
C LEU A 136 -16.61 10.34 7.70
N ASP A 137 -17.33 10.52 8.81
CA ASP A 137 -18.79 10.38 8.88
C ASP A 137 -19.55 11.49 8.13
N ASP A 138 -18.89 12.63 7.89
CA ASP A 138 -19.43 13.78 7.17
C ASP A 138 -19.11 13.73 5.65
N LEU A 139 -18.37 12.71 5.19
CA LEU A 139 -18.01 12.55 3.77
C LEU A 139 -19.19 12.04 2.93
N GLY A 140 -19.81 12.93 2.15
CA GLY A 140 -20.70 12.53 1.05
C GLY A 140 -19.93 12.31 -0.27
N PRO A 141 -20.27 11.32 -1.12
CA PRO A 141 -21.20 10.19 -0.94
C PRO A 141 -20.55 8.89 -0.40
N GLY A 142 -19.34 8.95 0.16
CA GLY A 142 -18.60 7.80 0.69
C GLY A 142 -17.10 7.91 0.42
N LEU A 143 -16.31 6.97 0.97
CA LEU A 143 -14.85 6.91 0.84
C LEU A 143 -14.43 5.52 0.39
N ARG A 144 -13.59 5.43 -0.64
CA ARG A 144 -13.12 4.14 -1.18
C ARG A 144 -11.97 3.61 -0.34
N VAL A 145 -11.88 2.29 -0.22
CA VAL A 145 -10.77 1.65 0.51
C VAL A 145 -9.41 1.97 -0.13
N ASP A 146 -9.34 2.08 -1.45
CA ASP A 146 -8.11 2.45 -2.16
C ASP A 146 -7.71 3.93 -2.04
N GLU A 147 -8.61 4.81 -1.56
CA GLU A 147 -8.25 6.17 -1.17
C GLU A 147 -7.64 6.21 0.25
N ILE A 148 -7.93 5.21 1.08
CA ILE A 148 -7.47 5.15 2.47
C ILE A 148 -6.17 4.36 2.57
N VAL A 149 -6.14 3.14 2.02
CA VAL A 149 -4.97 2.26 2.06
C VAL A 149 -3.84 2.90 1.25
N GLY A 150 -2.65 2.95 1.84
CA GLY A 150 -1.48 3.64 1.25
C GLY A 150 -1.37 5.11 1.64
N SER A 151 -2.39 5.68 2.28
CA SER A 151 -2.41 7.10 2.64
C SER A 151 -1.68 7.35 3.97
N GLU A 152 -0.99 8.49 4.04
CA GLU A 152 -0.34 8.96 5.26
C GLU A 152 -1.39 9.41 6.28
N VAL A 153 -1.15 9.03 7.53
CA VAL A 153 -1.87 9.48 8.71
C VAL A 153 -0.96 10.39 9.54
N ARG A 154 -1.49 11.55 9.90
CA ARG A 154 -0.82 12.56 10.73
C ARG A 154 -1.59 12.78 12.04
N SER A 155 -0.92 13.24 13.08
CA SER A 155 -1.55 13.63 14.35
C SER A 155 -2.13 15.05 14.28
N SER A 156 -2.82 15.50 15.32
CA SER A 156 -3.41 16.84 15.40
C SER A 156 -2.38 17.98 15.46
N ASP A 157 -1.16 17.67 15.91
CA ASP A 157 0.04 18.52 15.87
C ASP A 157 0.87 18.30 14.60
N ASP A 158 0.26 17.74 13.55
CA ASP A 158 0.81 17.57 12.21
C ASP A 158 2.11 16.75 12.14
N LYS A 159 2.28 15.78 13.04
CA LYS A 159 3.39 14.83 12.97
C LYS A 159 2.94 13.54 12.30
N ILE A 160 3.85 12.93 11.54
CA ILE A 160 3.59 11.65 10.89
C ILE A 160 3.35 10.59 11.96
N VAL A 161 2.20 9.93 11.87
CA VAL A 161 1.88 8.73 12.66
C VAL A 161 2.33 7.49 11.89
N GLY A 162 2.06 7.47 10.59
CA GLY A 162 2.53 6.49 9.61
C GLY A 162 1.52 6.25 8.49
N GLU A 163 1.55 5.10 7.85
CA GLU A 163 0.71 4.79 6.67
C GLU A 163 -0.44 3.83 7.01
N VAL A 164 -1.61 4.00 6.39
CA VAL A 164 -2.67 3.00 6.46
C VAL A 164 -2.33 1.76 5.64
N ARG A 165 -2.03 0.65 6.30
CA ARG A 165 -1.76 -0.65 5.65
C ARG A 165 -3.01 -1.34 5.17
N ASN A 166 -4.09 -1.21 5.93
CA ASN A 166 -5.31 -1.96 5.69
C ASN A 166 -6.51 -1.30 6.36
N VAL A 167 -7.69 -1.59 5.83
CA VAL A 167 -8.97 -1.19 6.41
C VAL A 167 -9.77 -2.46 6.72
N VAL A 168 -10.17 -2.60 7.98
CA VAL A 168 -11.04 -3.65 8.47
C VAL A 168 -12.47 -3.11 8.47
N ILE A 169 -13.37 -3.82 7.79
CA ILE A 169 -14.80 -3.51 7.81
C ILE A 169 -15.51 -4.44 8.80
N GLY A 170 -16.16 -3.85 9.79
CA GLY A 170 -16.90 -4.59 10.82
C GLY A 170 -18.15 -5.23 10.23
N THR A 171 -18.30 -6.55 10.34
CA THR A 171 -19.45 -7.27 9.76
C THR A 171 -20.60 -7.49 10.75
N LYS A 172 -20.30 -7.63 12.04
CA LYS A 172 -21.28 -7.93 13.10
C LYS A 172 -21.67 -6.70 13.91
N ASP A 173 -20.68 -6.01 14.44
CA ASP A 173 -20.80 -4.80 15.25
C ASP A 173 -20.76 -3.50 14.41
N ARG A 174 -20.35 -3.59 13.14
CA ARG A 174 -20.22 -2.48 12.18
C ARG A 174 -19.16 -1.45 12.57
N TRP A 175 -18.12 -1.88 13.31
CA TRP A 175 -17.02 -1.00 13.69
C TRP A 175 -15.88 -1.19 12.69
N ASP A 176 -15.56 -0.12 11.98
CA ASP A 176 -14.53 -0.11 10.95
C ASP A 176 -13.22 0.43 11.53
N TYR A 177 -12.10 -0.20 11.18
CA TYR A 177 -10.77 0.13 11.70
C TYR A 177 -9.75 0.34 10.58
N ALA A 178 -8.86 1.30 10.76
CA ALA A 178 -7.67 1.51 9.96
C ALA A 178 -6.49 0.93 10.73
N VAL A 179 -5.73 0.05 10.08
CA VAL A 179 -4.46 -0.44 10.62
C VAL A 179 -3.38 0.51 10.12
N VAL A 180 -2.88 1.35 11.02
CA VAL A 180 -1.88 2.36 10.70
C VAL A 180 -0.53 1.85 11.18
N ALA A 181 0.43 1.72 10.26
CA ALA A 181 1.82 1.42 10.61
C ALA A 181 2.35 2.49 11.57
N SER A 182 2.94 2.10 12.69
CA SER A 182 3.61 3.05 13.57
C SER A 182 5.07 3.17 13.15
N GLY A 183 5.52 4.38 12.81
CA GLY A 183 6.96 4.66 12.60
C GLY A 183 7.39 5.20 11.23
N GLY A 184 6.47 5.47 10.30
CA GLY A 184 6.81 6.10 9.01
C GLY A 184 6.37 5.29 7.80
N PHE A 185 6.54 5.89 6.63
CA PHE A 185 5.86 5.55 5.37
C PHE A 185 6.21 4.15 4.82
N PHE A 186 7.34 3.53 5.19
CA PHE A 186 7.77 2.29 4.52
C PHE A 186 8.28 1.16 5.43
N ILE A 187 8.13 1.26 6.75
CA ILE A 187 8.60 0.19 7.64
C ILE A 187 7.82 -1.07 7.32
N ALA A 188 8.47 -2.22 7.12
CA ALA A 188 7.82 -3.53 7.24
C ALA A 188 7.63 -3.89 8.74
N GLY A 189 7.12 -2.94 9.53
CA GLY A 189 7.06 -3.04 10.98
C GLY A 189 5.89 -3.91 11.46
N LYS A 190 6.16 -4.75 12.47
CA LYS A 190 5.14 -5.46 13.26
C LYS A 190 4.25 -4.50 14.05
N ASP A 191 4.69 -3.26 14.21
CA ASP A 191 4.07 -2.29 15.09
C ASP A 191 3.08 -1.46 14.27
N SER A 192 1.80 -1.66 14.57
CA SER A 192 0.71 -0.91 13.99
C SER A 192 -0.22 -0.51 15.12
N ILE A 193 -0.92 0.61 14.98
CA ILE A 193 -2.03 0.94 15.85
C ILE A 193 -3.34 0.64 15.10
N VAL A 194 -4.35 0.24 15.86
CA VAL A 194 -5.68 -0.02 15.31
C VAL A 194 -6.57 1.17 15.63
N VAL A 195 -6.83 1.99 14.62
CA VAL A 195 -7.57 3.24 14.75
C VAL A 195 -9.00 3.04 14.29
N PRO A 196 -10.03 3.29 15.13
CA PRO A 196 -11.41 3.31 14.64
C PRO A 196 -11.59 4.42 13.59
N LEU A 197 -12.13 4.10 12.41
CA LEU A 197 -12.22 5.02 11.26
C LEU A 197 -12.89 6.35 11.62
N ARG A 198 -13.90 6.33 12.50
CA ARG A 198 -14.61 7.53 12.99
C ARG A 198 -13.73 8.57 13.68
N TYR A 199 -12.53 8.20 14.13
CA TYR A 199 -11.59 9.12 14.76
C TYR A 199 -10.62 9.76 13.77
N LEU A 200 -10.60 9.30 12.52
CA LEU A 200 -9.89 9.94 11.43
C LEU A 200 -10.69 11.10 10.84
N GLN A 201 -9.96 12.10 10.40
CA GLN A 201 -10.41 13.16 9.52
C GLN A 201 -9.61 13.12 8.23
N VAL A 202 -10.11 13.79 7.20
CA VAL A 202 -9.46 13.87 5.91
C VAL A 202 -9.51 15.29 5.37
N ASN A 203 -8.54 15.67 4.55
CA ASN A 203 -8.62 16.89 3.75
C ASN A 203 -9.67 16.77 2.62
N GLU A 204 -10.03 17.88 2.00
CA GLU A 204 -11.02 17.91 0.92
C GLU A 204 -10.57 17.09 -0.29
N GLU A 205 -9.27 17.07 -0.58
CA GLU A 205 -8.69 16.31 -1.70
C GLU A 205 -8.67 14.80 -1.45
N ARG A 206 -8.97 14.36 -0.21
CA ARG A 206 -9.02 12.94 0.19
C ARG A 206 -7.68 12.21 0.08
N THR A 207 -6.58 12.94 0.27
CA THR A 207 -5.20 12.42 0.10
C THR A 207 -4.42 12.33 1.41
N SER A 208 -4.87 13.01 2.47
CA SER A 208 -4.16 13.05 3.76
C SER A 208 -5.15 12.85 4.90
N PHE A 209 -4.84 11.87 5.75
CA PHE A 209 -5.66 11.50 6.90
C PHE A 209 -5.05 12.04 8.19
N TYR A 210 -5.91 12.40 9.13
CA TYR A 210 -5.53 13.03 10.38
C TYR A 210 -6.22 12.33 11.54
N LEU A 211 -5.43 11.88 12.50
CA LEU A 211 -5.92 11.40 13.78
C LEU A 211 -6.04 12.58 14.74
N ARG A 212 -7.23 12.74 15.34
CA ARG A 212 -7.56 13.88 16.21
C ARG A 212 -6.91 13.86 17.61
N ILE A 213 -5.71 13.31 17.75
CA ILE A 213 -4.92 13.30 18.99
C ILE A 213 -3.51 13.80 18.74
N SER A 214 -2.83 14.27 19.79
CA SER A 214 -1.45 14.72 19.66
C SER A 214 -0.50 13.56 19.41
N SER A 215 0.65 13.83 18.80
CA SER A 215 1.72 12.83 18.63
C SER A 215 2.19 12.19 19.95
N ALA A 216 2.08 12.91 21.07
CA ALA A 216 2.37 12.37 22.39
C ALA A 216 1.33 11.34 22.82
N ASP A 217 0.05 11.60 22.57
CA ASP A 217 -1.04 10.67 22.86
C ASP A 217 -1.00 9.44 21.94
N VAL A 218 -0.61 9.60 20.67
CA VAL A 218 -0.38 8.48 19.73
C VAL A 218 0.59 7.46 20.33
N LYS A 219 1.69 7.91 20.96
CA LYS A 219 2.68 7.02 21.58
C LYS A 219 2.14 6.24 22.77
N ALA A 220 1.04 6.68 23.37
CA ALA A 220 0.38 5.98 24.47
C ALA A 220 -0.68 4.97 23.97
N VAL A 221 -1.03 4.98 22.68
CA VAL A 221 -1.95 4.01 22.08
C VAL A 221 -1.27 2.63 22.04
N PRO A 222 -1.94 1.56 22.49
CA PRO A 222 -1.39 0.22 22.42
C PRO A 222 -1.18 -0.22 20.97
N LEU A 223 -0.08 -0.93 20.74
CA LEU A 223 0.17 -1.58 19.46
C LEU A 223 -0.81 -2.75 19.24
N MET A 224 -1.05 -3.04 17.96
CA MET A 224 -1.80 -4.18 17.47
C MET A 224 -1.13 -5.46 18.00
N PRO A 225 -1.89 -6.34 18.67
CA PRO A 225 -1.31 -7.44 19.43
C PRO A 225 -0.80 -8.57 18.52
N ASP A 226 -1.34 -8.66 17.30
CA ASP A 226 -0.97 -9.69 16.34
C ASP A 226 -1.22 -9.27 14.89
N GLN A 227 -0.31 -9.64 13.99
CA GLN A 227 -0.41 -9.40 12.54
C GLN A 227 -1.31 -10.41 11.80
N LYS A 228 -1.90 -11.37 12.52
CA LYS A 228 -2.80 -12.39 11.96
C LYS A 228 -4.27 -12.00 12.14
N TYR A 229 -4.55 -10.80 12.64
CA TYR A 229 -5.88 -10.27 12.88
C TYR A 229 -6.72 -11.12 13.85
N LEU A 230 -6.09 -11.88 14.75
CA LEU A 230 -6.80 -12.66 15.78
C LEU A 230 -7.54 -11.74 16.77
N TRP A 231 -7.04 -10.52 16.98
CA TRP A 231 -7.71 -9.46 17.75
C TRP A 231 -9.11 -9.08 17.23
N LEU A 232 -9.45 -9.39 15.97
CA LEU A 232 -10.81 -9.20 15.44
C LEU A 232 -11.85 -10.07 16.15
N ALA A 233 -11.43 -11.17 16.77
CA ALA A 233 -12.30 -12.01 17.60
C ALA A 233 -12.22 -11.64 19.10
N ASP A 234 -11.20 -10.88 19.53
CA ASP A 234 -11.00 -10.46 20.90
C ASP A 234 -11.81 -9.19 21.24
N GLU A 235 -13.07 -9.39 21.65
CA GLU A 235 -13.99 -8.30 22.00
C GLU A 235 -13.46 -7.44 23.16
N ALA A 236 -12.73 -8.03 24.11
CA ALA A 236 -12.21 -7.30 25.27
C ALA A 236 -11.06 -6.36 24.88
N TRP A 237 -10.16 -6.83 24.01
CA TRP A 237 -9.09 -6.00 23.48
C TRP A 237 -9.65 -4.85 22.63
N ARG A 238 -10.62 -5.11 21.74
CA ARG A 238 -11.25 -4.05 20.93
C ARG A 238 -11.93 -3.00 21.81
N ALA A 239 -12.74 -3.42 22.79
CA ALA A 239 -13.39 -2.50 23.71
C ALA A 239 -12.37 -1.63 24.49
N LYS A 240 -11.24 -2.22 24.91
CA LYS A 240 -10.16 -1.48 25.57
C LYS A 240 -9.50 -0.46 24.62
N ASN A 241 -9.18 -0.87 23.40
CA ASN A 241 -8.62 0.02 22.38
C ASN A 241 -9.55 1.20 22.12
N ASP A 242 -10.84 0.93 21.94
CA ASP A 242 -11.79 1.95 21.54
C ASP A 242 -12.11 2.93 22.66
N ALA A 243 -12.10 2.46 23.91
CA ALA A 243 -12.21 3.32 25.09
C ALA A 243 -11.02 4.30 25.21
N ILE A 244 -9.82 3.93 24.74
CA ILE A 244 -8.67 4.84 24.71
C ILE A 244 -8.95 5.98 23.73
N PHE A 245 -9.36 5.67 22.50
CA PHE A 245 -9.70 6.70 21.52
C PHE A 245 -10.89 7.55 21.96
N GLN A 246 -11.93 6.97 22.53
CA GLN A 246 -13.08 7.71 23.06
C GLN A 246 -12.70 8.67 24.20
N LYS A 247 -11.72 8.29 25.04
CA LYS A 247 -11.21 9.15 26.10
C LYS A 247 -10.37 10.31 25.57
N LEU A 248 -9.55 10.04 24.54
CA LEU A 248 -8.66 11.03 23.93
C LEU A 248 -9.41 11.99 23.00
N ILE A 249 -10.46 11.50 22.35
CA ILE A 249 -11.31 12.25 21.43
C ILE A 249 -12.76 12.03 21.88
N PRO A 250 -13.34 12.95 22.67
CA PRO A 250 -14.76 12.89 22.97
C PRO A 250 -15.54 12.84 21.65
N ASP A 251 -16.46 11.89 21.51
CA ASP A 251 -17.22 11.73 20.27
C ASP A 251 -17.85 13.08 19.88
N PRO A 252 -17.74 13.51 18.60
CA PRO A 252 -18.58 14.59 18.14
C PRO A 252 -20.01 14.11 18.35
N VAL A 253 -20.76 14.82 19.21
CA VAL A 253 -22.15 14.50 19.53
C VAL A 253 -22.86 14.16 18.22
N ARG A 254 -23.35 12.92 18.12
CA ARG A 254 -24.15 12.45 17.00
C ARG A 254 -25.38 13.37 16.90
N SER A 255 -25.29 14.40 16.07
CA SER A 255 -26.39 15.33 15.77
C SER A 255 -27.46 14.55 15.00
N GLY A 256 -28.26 13.76 15.71
CA GLY A 256 -29.26 12.90 15.07
C GLY A 256 -29.81 11.75 15.90
N THR A 257 -29.66 11.71 17.23
CA THR A 257 -30.45 10.76 18.04
C THR A 257 -31.74 11.47 18.48
N PRO A 258 -32.95 11.01 18.10
CA PRO A 258 -34.17 11.53 18.70
C PRO A 258 -34.13 11.20 20.19
N SER A 259 -34.23 12.22 21.04
CA SER A 259 -34.45 12.05 22.47
C SER A 259 -35.69 11.17 22.68
N VAL A 260 -35.52 9.99 23.25
CA VAL A 260 -36.63 9.19 23.77
C VAL A 260 -37.31 10.04 24.86
N PRO A 261 -38.62 10.34 24.76
CA PRO A 261 -39.29 11.12 25.79
C PRO A 261 -39.27 10.33 27.10
N HIS A 262 -38.84 10.98 28.17
CA HIS A 262 -39.03 10.48 29.53
C HIS A 262 -40.54 10.39 29.79
N ALA A 263 -41.03 9.17 30.00
CA ALA A 263 -42.41 8.96 30.43
C ALA A 263 -42.55 9.47 31.87
N ASN A 264 -43.18 10.64 32.03
CA ASN A 264 -43.64 11.10 33.34
C ASN A 264 -44.71 10.13 33.83
N THR A 265 -44.36 9.27 34.78
CA THR A 265 -45.33 8.60 35.63
C THR A 265 -45.57 9.45 36.86
N ASP A 266 -46.47 10.41 36.76
CA ASP A 266 -47.16 10.96 37.93
C ASP A 266 -48.58 10.38 37.97
N SER A 267 -48.78 9.47 38.91
CA SER A 267 -50.07 9.04 39.42
C SER A 267 -49.88 8.74 40.90
N LYS A 268 -50.12 9.72 41.75
CA LYS A 268 -51.28 9.78 42.66
C LYS A 268 -51.21 10.98 43.59
#